data_AF-A0A7C5YW21-F1
#
_entry.id   AF-A0A7C5YW21-F1
#
_cell.length_a   1.000
_cell.length_b   1.000
_cell.length_c   1.000
_cell.angle_alpha   90.00
_cell.angle_beta   90.00
_cell.angle_gamma   90.00
#
_symmetry.space_group_name_H-M   'P 1'
#
loop_
_entity.id
_entity.type
_entity.pdbx_description
1 polymer ?
#
loop_
_entity_poly.entity_id
_entity_poly.type
_entity_poly.pdbx_seq_one_letter_code
_entity_poly.pdbx_strand_id
1 'polypeptide(L)'
;MWSWFHPAYTIWVPFPPLFLEVGFVLLAVVLFWYARILGNLLVMIERPPLDTWVRVAGWILILTFSLPHYYVSAVVYPHFRSPLVATPNVVGHLWACRTISFFGMWVAAVLAFIPGFLYYRWTSE
;
A
#
# COMPACT_ATOMS: atom_id res chain seq x y z
N MET A 1 9.79 -28.56 6.04
CA MET A 1 10.50 -27.55 5.24
C MET A 1 9.46 -26.65 4.60
N TRP A 2 9.63 -25.33 4.71
CA TRP A 2 8.66 -24.33 4.26
C TRP A 2 8.42 -24.45 2.74
N SER A 3 7.28 -25.03 2.34
CA SER A 3 6.91 -25.35 0.95
C SER A 3 6.62 -24.13 0.06
N TRP A 4 6.73 -22.92 0.62
CA TRP A 4 6.49 -21.66 -0.09
C TRP A 4 7.66 -21.24 -0.99
N PHE A 5 8.88 -21.76 -0.73
CA PHE A 5 10.07 -21.47 -1.52
C PHE A 5 10.36 -22.62 -2.49
N HIS A 6 9.76 -22.58 -3.67
CA HIS A 6 10.21 -23.41 -4.80
C HIS A 6 11.42 -22.73 -5.49
N PRO A 7 12.51 -23.46 -5.77
CA PRO A 7 13.66 -22.93 -6.51
C PRO A 7 13.34 -22.54 -7.97
N ALA A 8 12.13 -22.84 -8.46
CA ALA A 8 11.63 -22.26 -9.71
C ALA A 8 11.38 -20.74 -9.61
N TYR A 9 11.20 -20.20 -8.40
CA TYR A 9 10.99 -18.77 -8.15
C TYR A 9 12.29 -17.97 -8.02
N THR A 10 13.46 -18.62 -7.91
CA THR A 10 14.75 -17.94 -7.69
C THR A 10 15.45 -17.49 -8.97
N ILE A 11 15.01 -17.95 -10.14
CA ILE A 11 15.59 -17.54 -11.44
C ILE A 11 15.12 -16.13 -11.84
N TRP A 12 14.08 -15.62 -11.19
CA TRP A 12 13.49 -14.32 -11.48
C TRP A 12 13.48 -13.46 -10.23
N VAL A 13 14.45 -12.56 -10.13
CA VAL A 13 14.24 -11.34 -9.34
C VAL A 13 13.05 -10.62 -10.00
N PRO A 14 11.92 -10.42 -9.29
CA PRO A 14 10.77 -9.71 -9.85
C PRO A 14 11.12 -8.22 -9.89
N PHE A 15 11.94 -7.82 -10.87
CA PHE A 15 12.40 -6.45 -11.05
C PHE A 15 11.27 -5.43 -11.27
N PRO A 16 10.18 -5.71 -12.04
CA PRO A 16 9.08 -4.75 -12.16
C PRO A 16 8.26 -4.57 -10.86
N PRO A 17 7.92 -5.63 -10.12
CA PRO A 17 7.20 -5.52 -8.86
C PRO A 17 7.94 -4.78 -7.75
N LEU A 18 9.24 -5.04 -7.58
CA LEU A 18 10.02 -4.44 -6.51
C LEU A 18 10.12 -2.92 -6.65
N PHE A 19 10.17 -2.40 -7.88
CA PHE A 19 10.23 -0.96 -8.10
C PHE A 19 8.95 -0.25 -7.63
N LEU A 20 7.79 -0.84 -7.89
CA LEU A 20 6.51 -0.31 -7.47
C LEU A 20 6.35 -0.39 -5.94
N GLU A 21 6.75 -1.51 -5.31
CA GLU A 21 6.79 -1.64 -3.85
C GLU A 21 7.67 -0.57 -3.20
N VAL A 22 8.89 -0.39 -3.72
CA VAL A 22 9.83 0.63 -3.23
C VAL A 22 9.22 2.03 -3.37
N GLY A 23 8.56 2.31 -4.50
CA GLY A 23 7.83 3.57 -4.70
C GLY A 23 6.74 3.80 -3.65
N PHE A 24 5.95 2.78 -3.31
CA PHE A 24 4.90 2.88 -2.30
C PHE A 24 5.44 2.99 -0.87
N VAL A 25 6.54 2.29 -0.56
CA VAL A 25 7.23 2.44 0.72
C VAL A 25 7.78 3.85 0.86
N LEU A 26 8.42 4.39 -0.19
CA LEU A 26 8.89 5.78 -0.21
C LEU A 26 7.73 6.77 -0.03
N LEU A 27 6.62 6.56 -0.73
CA LEU A 27 5.42 7.37 -0.58
C LEU A 27 4.90 7.34 0.86
N ALA A 28 4.84 6.16 1.49
CA ALA A 28 4.42 6.02 2.87
C ALA A 28 5.37 6.77 3.82
N VAL A 29 6.69 6.65 3.64
CA VAL A 29 7.70 7.39 4.42
C VAL A 29 7.49 8.90 4.31
N VAL A 30 7.26 9.41 3.09
CA VAL A 30 6.98 10.83 2.85
C VAL A 30 5.69 11.26 3.53
N LEU A 31 4.62 10.44 3.48
CA LEU A 31 3.36 10.71 4.19
C LEU A 31 3.53 10.76 5.71
N PHE A 32 4.34 9.85 6.29
CA PHE A 32 4.66 9.89 7.71
C PHE A 32 5.42 11.15 8.10
N TRP A 33 6.40 11.55 7.27
CA TRP A 33 7.15 12.76 7.50
C TRP A 33 6.27 14.01 7.39
N TYR A 34 5.43 14.07 6.38
CA TYR A 34 4.44 15.13 6.20
C TYR A 34 3.47 15.21 7.36
N ALA A 35 2.92 14.08 7.82
CA ALA A 35 2.04 14.03 8.98
C ALA A 35 2.72 14.59 10.23
N ARG A 36 4.01 14.27 10.45
CA ARG A 36 4.77 14.83 11.57
C ARG A 36 4.89 16.35 11.51
N ILE A 37 5.18 16.91 10.34
CA ILE A 37 5.27 18.37 10.14
C ILE A 37 3.90 19.01 10.37
N LEU A 38 2.85 18.44 9.77
CA LEU A 38 1.47 18.92 9.91
C LEU A 38 1.03 18.90 11.38
N GLY A 39 1.34 17.84 12.13
CA GLY A 39 1.02 17.73 13.55
C GLY A 39 1.70 18.84 14.37
N ASN A 40 2.99 19.09 14.14
CA ASN A 40 3.72 20.16 14.82
C ASN A 40 3.08 21.54 14.56
N LEU A 41 2.68 21.81 13.32
CA LEU A 41 2.02 23.07 12.93
C LEU A 41 0.62 23.20 13.55
N LEU A 42 -0.16 22.13 13.58
CA LEU A 42 -1.52 22.15 14.14
C LEU A 42 -1.52 22.32 15.66
N VAL A 43 -0.54 21.74 16.35
CA VAL A 43 -0.34 21.95 17.80
C VAL A 43 -0.04 23.42 18.09
N MET A 44 0.76 24.09 17.25
CA MET A 44 1.03 25.53 17.40
C MET A 44 -0.21 26.42 17.21
N ILE A 45 -1.22 25.94 16.48
CA ILE A 45 -2.45 26.69 16.15
C ILE A 45 -3.65 26.18 16.99
N GLU A 46 -3.41 25.31 17.98
CA GLU A 46 -4.44 24.67 18.83
C GLU A 46 -5.57 23.98 18.03
N ARG A 47 -5.22 23.38 16.89
CA ARG A 47 -6.17 22.74 15.97
C ARG A 47 -6.21 21.22 16.16
N PRO A 48 -7.32 20.56 15.75
CA PRO A 48 -7.45 19.11 15.87
C PRO A 48 -6.33 18.36 15.12
N PRO A 49 -5.88 17.20 15.64
CA PRO A 49 -4.70 16.48 15.12
C PRO A 49 -5.03 15.75 13.81
N LEU A 50 -4.97 16.49 12.69
CA LEU A 50 -5.13 15.93 11.34
C LEU A 50 -3.96 15.01 10.95
N ASP A 51 -2.83 15.07 11.67
CA ASP A 51 -1.67 14.20 11.44
C ASP A 51 -2.00 12.72 11.66
N THR A 52 -2.86 12.41 12.63
CA THR A 52 -3.22 11.04 12.97
C THR A 52 -3.94 10.36 11.79
N TRP A 53 -4.78 11.10 11.07
CA TRP A 53 -5.51 10.62 9.90
C TRP A 53 -4.57 10.29 8.74
N VAL A 54 -3.58 11.15 8.47
CA VAL A 54 -2.57 10.93 7.43
C VAL A 54 -1.68 9.74 7.76
N ARG A 55 -1.30 9.54 9.03
CA ARG A 55 -0.55 8.36 9.47
C ARG A 55 -1.32 7.07 9.27
N VAL A 56 -2.62 7.05 9.59
CA VAL A 56 -3.48 5.89 9.37
C VAL A 56 -3.60 5.60 7.87
N ALA A 57 -3.77 6.62 7.02
CA ALA A 57 -3.78 6.45 5.56
C ALA A 57 -2.48 5.81 5.03
N GLY A 58 -1.32 6.23 5.55
CA GLY A 58 -0.01 5.63 5.23
C GLY A 58 0.08 4.15 5.59
N TRP A 59 -0.40 3.76 6.78
CA TRP A 59 -0.45 2.35 7.19
C TRP A 59 -1.39 1.52 6.33
N ILE A 60 -2.57 2.06 5.98
CA ILE A 60 -3.52 1.39 5.10
C ILE A 60 -2.87 1.13 3.76
N LEU A 61 -2.17 2.10 3.17
CA LEU A 61 -1.42 1.93 1.92
C LEU A 61 -0.42 0.77 1.98
N ILE A 62 0.38 0.68 3.06
CA ILE A 62 1.36 -0.42 3.21
C ILE A 62 0.64 -1.77 3.32
N LEU A 63 -0.35 -1.87 4.21
CA LEU A 63 -0.97 -3.14 4.56
C LEU A 63 -1.88 -3.69 3.46
N THR A 64 -2.57 -2.80 2.77
CA THR A 64 -3.62 -3.19 1.82
C THR A 64 -3.16 -3.16 0.37
N PHE A 65 -2.12 -2.40 0.05
CA PHE A 65 -1.61 -2.30 -1.32
C PHE A 65 -0.22 -2.93 -1.48
N SER A 66 0.77 -2.50 -0.69
CA SER A 66 2.16 -2.98 -0.85
C SER A 66 2.28 -4.48 -0.57
N LEU A 67 1.78 -4.95 0.58
CA LEU A 67 1.87 -6.39 0.90
C LEU A 67 1.12 -7.29 -0.11
N PRO A 68 -0.13 -7.01 -0.50
CA PRO A 68 -0.83 -7.84 -1.46
C PRO A 68 -0.24 -7.77 -2.87
N HIS A 69 0.26 -6.60 -3.29
CA HIS A 69 0.91 -6.46 -4.58
C HIS A 69 2.22 -7.26 -4.65
N TYR A 70 3.04 -7.22 -3.59
CA TYR A 70 4.24 -8.04 -3.47
C TYR A 70 3.90 -9.53 -3.51
N TYR A 71 2.88 -9.95 -2.77
CA TYR A 71 2.43 -11.35 -2.76
C TYR A 71 1.98 -11.81 -4.14
N VAL A 72 1.14 -11.03 -4.83
CA VAL A 72 0.71 -11.33 -6.19
C VAL A 72 1.91 -11.46 -7.13
N SER A 73 2.88 -10.59 -6.96
CA SER A 73 4.03 -10.51 -7.83
C SER A 73 5.06 -11.62 -7.62
N ALA A 74 5.37 -11.93 -6.36
CA ALA A 74 6.38 -12.90 -5.98
C ALA A 74 5.84 -14.33 -5.98
N VAL A 75 4.56 -14.52 -5.64
CA VAL A 75 3.95 -15.84 -5.46
C VAL A 75 2.99 -16.15 -6.59
N VAL A 76 2.03 -15.28 -6.91
CA VAL A 76 0.92 -15.61 -7.83
C VAL A 76 1.35 -15.56 -9.30
N TYR A 77 2.06 -14.53 -9.76
CA TYR A 77 2.45 -14.39 -11.17
C TYR A 77 3.34 -15.50 -11.72
N PRO A 78 4.31 -16.05 -10.97
CA PRO A 78 5.07 -17.21 -11.43
C PRO A 78 4.22 -18.44 -11.76
N HIS A 79 3.06 -18.64 -11.11
CA HIS A 79 2.17 -19.78 -11.39
C HIS A 79 1.49 -19.69 -12.76
N PHE A 80 1.29 -18.47 -13.30
CA PHE A 80 0.70 -18.28 -14.63
C PHE A 80 1.70 -18.51 -15.77
N ARG A 81 3.02 -18.49 -15.48
CA ARG A 81 4.08 -18.69 -16.48
C ARG A 81 4.59 -20.13 -16.55
N SER A 82 4.42 -20.93 -15.50
CA SER A 82 4.89 -22.31 -15.46
C SER A 82 3.70 -23.29 -15.40
N PRO A 83 3.41 -24.05 -16.47
CA PRO A 83 2.34 -25.04 -16.50
C PRO A 83 2.50 -26.15 -15.45
N LEU A 84 3.72 -26.37 -14.95
CA LEU A 84 4.07 -27.38 -13.95
C LEU A 84 3.62 -27.05 -12.52
N VAL A 85 3.25 -25.79 -12.25
CA VAL A 85 2.87 -25.30 -10.90
C VAL A 85 1.45 -24.72 -10.88
N ALA A 86 0.74 -24.78 -12.01
CA ALA A 86 -0.59 -24.22 -12.16
C ALA A 86 -1.61 -24.99 -11.29
N THR A 87 -1.93 -24.45 -10.12
CA THR A 87 -3.01 -24.95 -9.27
C THR A 87 -4.35 -24.30 -9.67
N PRO A 88 -5.47 -25.03 -9.56
CA PRO A 88 -6.77 -24.58 -10.10
C PRO A 88 -7.38 -23.36 -9.39
N ASN A 89 -6.78 -22.82 -8.33
CA ASN A 89 -7.39 -21.78 -7.49
C ASN A 89 -6.58 -20.47 -7.36
N VAL A 90 -5.57 -20.27 -8.22
CA VAL A 90 -4.68 -19.09 -8.21
C VAL A 90 -5.42 -17.82 -8.65
N VAL A 91 -6.38 -17.95 -9.58
CA VAL A 91 -7.17 -16.82 -10.10
C VAL A 91 -8.04 -16.19 -9.00
N GLY A 92 -8.65 -17.01 -8.13
CA GLY A 92 -9.43 -16.51 -7.00
C GLY A 92 -8.58 -15.69 -6.01
N HIS A 93 -7.37 -16.17 -5.72
CA HIS A 93 -6.41 -15.45 -4.85
C HIS A 93 -5.94 -14.14 -5.49
N LEU A 94 -5.69 -14.13 -6.81
CA LEU A 94 -5.35 -12.91 -7.54
C LEU A 94 -6.45 -11.85 -7.41
N TRP A 95 -7.71 -12.23 -7.65
CA TRP A 95 -8.85 -11.33 -7.54
C TRP A 95 -9.05 -10.82 -6.12
N ALA A 96 -8.91 -11.68 -5.11
CA ALA A 96 -8.98 -11.26 -3.71
C ALA A 96 -7.92 -10.21 -3.38
N CYS A 97 -6.66 -10.44 -3.73
CA CYS A 97 -5.58 -9.48 -3.49
C CYS A 97 -5.79 -8.15 -4.23
N ARG A 98 -6.27 -8.19 -5.49
CA ARG A 98 -6.54 -6.99 -6.28
C ARG A 98 -7.71 -6.17 -5.72
N THR A 99 -8.77 -6.85 -5.28
CA THR A 99 -9.91 -6.21 -4.62
C THR A 99 -9.51 -5.54 -3.30
N ILE A 100 -8.72 -6.23 -2.46
CA ILE A 100 -8.19 -5.65 -1.22
C ILE A 100 -7.30 -4.43 -1.52
N SER A 101 -6.44 -4.51 -2.52
CA SER A 101 -5.58 -3.39 -2.95
C SER A 101 -6.39 -2.19 -3.42
N PHE A 102 -7.46 -2.42 -4.18
CA PHE A 102 -8.33 -1.36 -4.66
C PHE A 102 -9.07 -0.66 -3.50
N PHE A 103 -9.78 -1.42 -2.66
CA PHE A 103 -10.52 -0.84 -1.54
C PHE A 103 -9.59 -0.17 -0.52
N GLY A 104 -8.43 -0.78 -0.27
CA GLY A 104 -7.40 -0.24 0.59
C GLY A 104 -6.86 1.12 0.12
N MET A 105 -6.48 1.22 -1.15
CA MET A 105 -6.09 2.51 -1.75
C MET A 105 -7.23 3.53 -1.71
N TRP A 106 -8.46 3.11 -1.99
CA TRP A 106 -9.61 4.01 -1.97
C TRP A 106 -9.83 4.58 -0.56
N VAL A 107 -9.80 3.74 0.48
CA VAL A 107 -9.90 4.18 1.88
C VAL A 107 -8.73 5.11 2.24
N ALA A 108 -7.50 4.76 1.87
CA ALA A 108 -6.34 5.61 2.12
C ALA A 108 -6.47 6.98 1.43
N ALA A 109 -6.98 7.02 0.20
CA ALA A 109 -7.22 8.25 -0.54
C ALA A 109 -8.28 9.12 0.13
N VAL A 110 -9.40 8.53 0.56
CA VAL A 110 -10.46 9.25 1.30
C VAL A 110 -9.92 9.82 2.62
N LEU A 111 -9.17 9.01 3.38
CA LEU A 111 -8.59 9.43 4.66
C LEU A 111 -7.51 10.49 4.52
N ALA A 112 -6.78 10.54 3.40
CA ALA A 112 -5.86 11.62 3.09
C ALA A 112 -6.59 12.88 2.57
N PHE A 113 -7.68 12.69 1.82
CA PHE A 113 -8.44 13.77 1.20
C PHE A 113 -9.25 14.60 2.21
N ILE A 114 -9.99 13.95 3.11
CA ILE A 114 -10.83 14.64 4.12
C ILE A 114 -10.04 15.68 4.94
N PRO A 115 -8.91 15.34 5.58
CA PRO A 115 -8.14 16.31 6.35
C PRO A 115 -7.54 17.41 5.46
N GLY A 116 -7.11 17.07 4.24
CA GLY A 116 -6.61 18.07 3.28
C GLY A 116 -7.69 19.07 2.86
N PHE A 117 -8.91 18.58 2.59
CA PHE A 117 -10.05 19.42 2.22
C PHE A 117 -10.53 20.30 3.38
N LEU A 118 -10.61 19.74 4.60
CA LEU A 118 -10.95 20.51 5.80
C LEU A 118 -9.93 21.62 6.05
N TYR A 119 -8.64 21.31 5.94
CA TYR A 119 -7.58 22.32 6.07
C TYR A 119 -7.70 23.40 5.01
N TYR A 120 -7.86 23.03 3.73
CA TYR A 120 -8.04 23.98 2.63
C TYR A 120 -9.20 24.94 2.91
N ARG A 121 -10.37 24.39 3.24
CA ARG A 121 -11.56 25.19 3.54
C ARG A 121 -11.32 26.16 4.69
N TRP A 122 -10.68 25.71 5.76
CA TRP A 122 -10.39 26.55 6.93
C TRP A 122 -9.35 27.65 6.66
N THR A 123 -8.45 27.47 5.71
CA THR A 123 -7.45 28.50 5.33
C THR A 123 -7.96 29.48 4.27
N SER A 124 -9.05 29.15 3.59
CA SER A 124 -9.65 29.98 2.53
C SER A 124 -10.79 30.89 3.02
N GLU A 125 -11.14 30.80 4.30
CA GLU A 125 -12.04 31.73 5.02
C GLU A 125 -11.21 32.79 5.76
#